data_AF-A0A1M6F0T6-F1
#
_entry.id   AF-A0A1M6F0T6-F1
#
_cell.length_a   1.000
_cell.length_b   1.000
_cell.length_c   1.000
_cell.angle_alpha   90.00
_cell.angle_beta   90.00
_cell.angle_gamma   90.00
#
_symmetry.space_group_name_H-M   'P 1'
#
loop_
_entity.id
_entity.type
_entity.pdbx_description
1 polymer ?
#
loop_
_entity_poly.entity_id
_entity_poly.type
_entity_poly.pdbx_seq_one_letter_code
_entity_poly.pdbx_strand_id
1 'polypeptide(L)'
;MLCDSSTLRYIALPNSENRKVILVPVDCGDFNYRFYLATIFENKLLGKLYVEGEWHESGDDSYKEITSFSIDEDYVITVTKKSLENGKNTATESIKYSIDFDGNFVKQ
;
A
#
# COMPACT_ATOMS: atom_id res chain seq x y z
N MET A 1 -2.22 -9.91 -9.93
CA MET A 1 -3.11 -10.26 -11.04
C MET A 1 -4.08 -9.10 -11.23
N LEU A 2 -4.15 -8.57 -12.44
CA LEU A 2 -5.16 -7.58 -12.84
C LEU A 2 -6.46 -8.36 -13.07
N CYS A 3 -7.53 -7.96 -12.43
CA CYS A 3 -8.78 -8.71 -12.50
C CYS A 3 -9.73 -8.20 -13.59
N ASP A 4 -9.48 -7.00 -14.10
CA ASP A 4 -10.01 -6.53 -15.37
C ASP A 4 -8.84 -6.06 -16.22
N SER A 5 -8.51 -6.81 -17.27
CA SER A 5 -7.35 -6.56 -18.13
C SER A 5 -7.53 -5.35 -19.06
N SER A 6 -8.70 -4.71 -19.06
CA SER A 6 -9.06 -3.69 -20.03
C SER A 6 -8.54 -2.28 -19.72
N THR A 7 -8.22 -1.96 -18.46
CA THR A 7 -7.55 -0.68 -18.12
C THR A 7 -6.62 -0.83 -16.92
N LEU A 8 -5.31 -0.94 -17.18
CA LEU A 8 -4.30 -0.78 -16.14
C LEU A 8 -4.35 0.66 -15.63
N ARG A 9 -4.55 0.85 -14.32
CA ARG A 9 -4.53 2.15 -13.67
C ARG A 9 -3.37 2.22 -12.71
N TYR A 10 -2.72 3.38 -12.65
CA TYR A 10 -1.75 3.70 -11.62
C TYR A 10 -1.70 5.21 -11.41
N ILE A 11 -1.25 5.63 -10.24
CA ILE A 11 -0.93 7.02 -9.93
C ILE A 11 0.59 7.11 -9.83
N ALA A 12 1.20 7.96 -10.64
CA ALA A 12 2.63 8.25 -10.51
C ALA A 12 2.86 9.12 -9.27
N LEU A 13 3.78 8.70 -8.42
CA LEU A 13 4.22 9.46 -7.27
C LEU A 13 5.57 10.13 -7.59
N PRO A 14 6.03 11.11 -6.78
CA PRO A 14 7.39 11.62 -6.90
C PRO A 14 8.39 10.45 -6.95
N ASN A 15 9.48 10.57 -7.70
CA ASN A 15 10.46 9.48 -7.76
C ASN A 15 11.32 9.45 -6.49
N SER A 16 11.78 8.26 -6.11
CA SER A 16 12.85 8.10 -5.12
C SER A 16 14.16 7.96 -5.89
N GLU A 17 14.95 9.04 -5.97
CA GLU A 17 16.16 9.09 -6.79
C GLU A 17 15.90 8.70 -8.26
N ASN A 18 16.51 7.61 -8.74
CA ASN A 18 16.36 7.06 -10.09
C ASN A 18 15.25 6.00 -10.20
N ARG A 19 14.49 5.73 -9.13
CA ARG A 19 13.41 4.74 -9.07
C ARG A 19 12.06 5.41 -9.20
N LYS A 20 11.27 4.98 -10.17
CA LYS A 20 9.87 5.42 -10.30
C LYS A 20 9.05 4.70 -9.25
N VAL A 21 8.18 5.44 -8.58
CA VAL A 21 7.24 4.86 -7.61
C VAL A 21 5.83 5.12 -8.11
N ILE A 22 5.03 4.07 -8.13
CA ILE A 22 3.64 4.13 -8.57
C ILE A 22 2.73 3.54 -7.51
N LEU A 23 1.54 4.12 -7.36
CA LEU A 23 0.46 3.56 -6.58
C LEU A 23 -0.48 2.79 -7.51
N VAL A 24 -0.68 1.51 -7.23
CA VAL A 24 -1.44 0.59 -8.08
C VAL A 24 -2.70 0.14 -7.34
N PRO A 25 -3.91 0.48 -7.81
CA PRO A 25 -5.14 -0.12 -7.32
C PRO A 25 -5.21 -1.60 -7.68
N VAL A 26 -5.70 -2.41 -6.74
CA VAL A 26 -6.04 -3.82 -6.95
C VAL A 26 -7.54 -3.95 -6.73
N ASP A 27 -8.29 -3.84 -7.83
CA ASP A 27 -9.75 -3.76 -7.82
C ASP A 27 -10.42 -5.13 -7.83
N CYS A 28 -9.89 -6.08 -7.07
CA CYS A 28 -10.48 -7.41 -7.01
C CYS A 28 -10.30 -8.16 -5.72
N GLY A 29 -11.27 -9.03 -5.49
CA GLY A 29 -11.52 -9.71 -4.22
C GLY A 29 -12.71 -9.08 -3.52
N ASP A 30 -12.98 -9.57 -2.31
CA ASP A 30 -14.15 -9.20 -1.51
C ASP A 30 -14.06 -7.81 -0.86
N PHE A 31 -13.03 -7.02 -1.20
CA PHE A 31 -12.73 -5.74 -0.57
C PHE A 31 -12.86 -4.58 -1.56
N ASN A 32 -13.55 -3.52 -1.13
CA ASN A 32 -13.93 -2.40 -2.00
C ASN A 32 -12.74 -1.64 -2.62
N TYR A 33 -11.59 -1.56 -1.92
CA TYR A 33 -10.39 -0.93 -2.46
C TYR A 33 -9.11 -1.40 -1.75
N ARG A 34 -8.04 -1.61 -2.52
CA ARG A 34 -6.68 -1.87 -2.03
C ARG A 34 -5.68 -1.20 -2.95
N PHE A 35 -4.67 -0.56 -2.38
CA PHE A 35 -3.56 0.02 -3.11
C PHE A 35 -2.22 -0.54 -2.65
N TYR A 36 -1.34 -0.70 -3.62
CA TYR A 36 0.04 -1.10 -3.42
C TYR A 36 0.96 -0.04 -3.98
N LEU A 37 2.03 0.29 -3.24
CA LEU A 37 3.18 0.92 -3.85
C LEU A 37 3.96 -0.12 -4.63
N ALA A 38 4.46 0.29 -5.79
CA ALA A 38 5.42 -0.48 -6.54
C ALA A 38 6.54 0.41 -7.06
N THR A 39 7.74 -0.15 -7.11
CA THR A 39 8.93 0.52 -7.63
C THR A 39 9.28 -0.04 -9.00
N ILE A 40 9.66 0.86 -9.91
CA ILE A 40 10.12 0.52 -11.25
C ILE A 40 11.52 1.09 -11.45
N PHE A 41 12.46 0.23 -11.80
CA PHE A 41 13.83 0.58 -12.15
C PHE A 41 14.24 -0.19 -13.41
N GLU A 42 14.88 0.48 -14.38
CA GLU A 42 15.25 -0.10 -15.68
C GLU A 42 14.12 -0.89 -16.37
N ASN A 43 12.90 -0.36 -16.34
CA ASN A 43 11.68 -0.97 -16.88
C ASN A 43 11.28 -2.31 -16.23
N LYS A 44 11.81 -2.63 -15.05
CA LYS A 44 11.44 -3.80 -14.25
C LYS A 44 10.66 -3.37 -13.01
N LEU A 45 9.61 -4.12 -12.69
CA LEU A 45 8.90 -4.00 -11.42
C LEU A 45 9.69 -4.77 -10.35
N LEU A 46 10.10 -4.11 -9.28
CA LEU A 46 11.00 -4.69 -8.28
C LEU A 46 10.30 -4.86 -6.93
N GLY A 47 9.92 -3.76 -6.29
CA GLY A 47 9.24 -3.75 -5.01
C GLY A 47 7.72 -3.72 -5.16
N LYS A 48 7.03 -4.34 -4.20
CA LYS A 48 5.58 -4.20 -4.00
C LYS A 48 5.27 -4.13 -2.50
N LEU A 49 4.52 -3.13 -2.06
CA LEU A 49 4.14 -2.92 -0.66
C LEU A 49 2.66 -2.61 -0.53
N TYR A 50 1.93 -3.32 0.33
CA TYR A 50 0.54 -3.00 0.66
C TYR A 50 0.51 -1.75 1.55
N VAL A 51 -0.22 -0.72 1.13
CA VAL A 51 -0.14 0.59 1.78
C VAL A 51 -1.49 1.21 2.12
N GLU A 52 -2.56 0.78 1.47
CA GLU A 52 -3.87 1.36 1.72
C GLU A 52 -4.99 0.37 1.38
N GLY A 53 -6.02 0.35 2.23
CA GLY A 53 -7.19 -0.48 2.04
C GLY A 53 -7.87 -0.83 3.36
N GLU A 54 -9.01 -1.48 3.24
CA GLU A 54 -9.75 -2.03 4.36
C GLU A 54 -9.71 -3.57 4.32
N TRP A 55 -9.63 -4.18 5.49
CA TRP A 55 -9.82 -5.61 5.69
C TRP A 55 -10.84 -5.84 6.81
N HIS A 56 -11.73 -6.79 6.63
CA HIS A 56 -12.68 -7.29 7.61
C HIS A 56 -13.09 -8.71 7.22
N GLU A 57 -13.66 -9.46 8.16
CA GLU A 57 -14.22 -10.78 7.86
C GLU A 57 -15.57 -10.63 7.14
N SER A 58 -15.87 -11.58 6.23
CA SER A 58 -17.13 -11.53 5.48
C SER A 58 -18.31 -11.84 6.41
N GLY A 59 -19.26 -10.90 6.50
CA GLY A 59 -20.43 -11.05 7.37
C GLY A 59 -20.18 -10.71 8.85
N ASP A 60 -18.97 -10.23 9.19
CA ASP A 60 -18.64 -9.71 10.52
C ASP A 60 -18.01 -8.31 10.41
N ASP A 61 -18.83 -7.30 10.66
CA ASP A 61 -18.42 -5.89 10.67
C ASP A 61 -17.93 -5.44 12.06
N SER A 62 -17.89 -6.36 13.04
CA SER A 62 -17.45 -6.04 14.41
C SER A 62 -15.96 -5.79 14.48
N TYR A 63 -15.15 -6.35 13.58
CA TYR A 63 -13.72 -6.10 13.52
C TYR A 63 -13.30 -5.68 12.11
N LYS A 64 -12.49 -4.63 12.02
CA LYS A 64 -11.84 -4.23 10.76
C LYS A 64 -10.46 -3.63 10.95
N GLU A 65 -9.62 -3.80 9.95
CA GLU A 65 -8.33 -3.12 9.83
C GLU A 65 -8.38 -2.08 8.71
N ILE A 66 -8.04 -0.84 9.03
CA ILE A 66 -7.84 0.22 8.06
C ILE A 66 -6.34 0.45 7.91
N THR A 67 -5.83 0.27 6.70
CA THR A 67 -4.44 0.58 6.34
C THR A 67 -4.40 1.88 5.55
N SER A 68 -3.45 2.74 5.88
CA SER A 68 -3.18 4.01 5.19
C SER A 68 -1.69 4.27 5.16
N PHE A 69 -1.22 5.15 4.27
CA PHE A 69 0.19 5.50 4.20
C PHE A 69 0.46 6.98 3.99
N SER A 70 1.70 7.37 4.26
CA SER A 70 2.27 8.66 3.89
C SER A 70 3.70 8.47 3.37
N ILE A 71 4.15 9.40 2.54
CA ILE A 71 5.55 9.53 2.10
C ILE A 71 5.99 10.93 2.49
N ASP A 72 7.11 11.04 3.20
CA ASP A 72 7.67 12.34 3.60
C ASP A 72 8.72 12.86 2.60
N GLU A 73 9.34 13.99 2.93
CA GLU A 73 10.33 14.67 2.09
C GLU A 73 11.63 13.87 1.92
N ASP A 74 11.97 13.04 2.91
CA ASP A 74 13.12 12.11 2.87
C ASP A 74 12.75 10.77 2.20
N TYR A 75 11.56 10.70 1.62
CA TYR A 75 11.02 9.50 0.98
C TYR A 75 10.87 8.31 1.95
N VAL A 76 10.67 8.56 3.25
CA VAL A 76 10.32 7.51 4.21
C VAL A 76 8.83 7.24 4.09
N ILE A 77 8.50 5.99 3.80
CA ILE A 77 7.13 5.53 3.67
C ILE A 77 6.67 5.04 5.03
N THR A 78 5.63 5.65 5.59
CA THR A 78 4.99 5.16 6.81
C THR A 78 3.69 4.48 6.44
N VAL A 79 3.56 3.19 6.78
CA VAL A 79 2.29 2.44 6.67
C VAL A 79 1.69 2.32 8.06
N THR A 80 0.49 2.86 8.23
CA THR A 80 -0.26 2.83 9.49
C THR A 80 -1.43 1.88 9.35
N LYS A 81 -1.58 0.96 10.31
CA LYS A 81 -2.75 0.10 10.47
C LYS A 81 -3.52 0.49 11.71
N LYS A 82 -4.83 0.63 11.57
CA LYS A 82 -5.77 0.86 12.68
C LYS A 82 -6.72 -0.31 12.79
N SER A 83 -6.76 -0.95 13.94
CA SER A 83 -7.74 -2.00 14.25
C SER A 83 -8.93 -1.37 14.94
N LEU A 84 -10.11 -1.67 14.45
CA LEU A 84 -11.39 -1.16 14.95
C LEU A 84 -12.24 -2.34 15.43
N GLU A 85 -12.69 -2.29 16.69
CA GLU A 85 -13.70 -3.19 17.22
C GLU A 85 -14.99 -2.41 17.49
N ASN A 86 -16.09 -2.83 16.86
CA ASN A 86 -17.40 -2.18 16.93
C ASN A 86 -17.31 -0.66 16.67
N GLY A 87 -16.49 -0.30 15.68
CA GLY A 87 -16.24 1.09 15.27
C GLY A 87 -15.29 1.88 16.20
N LYS A 88 -14.76 1.29 17.26
CA LYS A 88 -13.80 1.94 18.17
C LYS A 88 -12.38 1.49 17.91
N ASN A 89 -11.45 2.45 17.87
CA ASN A 89 -10.03 2.16 17.68
C ASN A 89 -9.48 1.42 18.91
N THR A 90 -9.02 0.19 18.70
CA THR A 90 -8.42 -0.64 19.75
C THR A 90 -6.90 -0.71 19.64
N ALA A 91 -6.37 -0.63 18.42
CA ALA A 91 -4.93 -0.64 18.18
C ALA A 91 -4.53 0.26 17.02
N THR A 92 -3.32 0.80 17.09
CA THR A 92 -2.72 1.52 15.98
C THR A 92 -1.25 1.15 15.91
N GLU A 93 -0.85 0.61 14.77
CA GLU A 93 0.52 0.22 14.49
C GLU A 93 1.03 1.03 13.30
N SER A 94 2.33 1.37 13.31
CA SER A 94 2.95 2.05 12.19
C SER A 94 4.31 1.45 11.92
N ILE A 95 4.57 1.19 10.64
CA ILE A 95 5.83 0.63 10.17
C ILE A 95 6.41 1.60 9.15
N LYS A 96 7.68 1.92 9.32
CA LYS A 96 8.43 2.74 8.37
C LYS A 96 9.19 1.86 7.39
N TYR A 97 9.28 2.32 6.16
CA TYR A 97 10.01 1.70 5.08
C TYR A 97 10.86 2.73 4.34
N SER A 98 12.05 2.30 3.92
CA SER A 98 12.82 2.97 2.87
C SER A 98 12.81 2.12 1.60
N ILE A 99 13.26 2.71 0.48
CA ILE A 99 13.52 1.97 -0.75
C ILE A 99 15.04 1.79 -0.85
N ASP A 100 15.51 0.55 -0.93
CA ASP A 100 16.94 0.26 -1.08
C ASP A 100 17.44 0.51 -2.52
N PHE A 101 18.74 0.31 -2.72
CA PHE A 101 19.38 0.50 -4.03
C PHE A 101 18.78 -0.39 -5.12
N ASP A 102 18.36 -1.61 -4.75
CA ASP A 102 17.74 -2.59 -5.62
C ASP A 102 16.23 -2.34 -5.81
N GLY A 103 15.70 -1.25 -5.26
CA GLY A 103 14.31 -0.87 -5.38
C GLY A 103 13.34 -1.65 -4.48
N ASN A 104 13.82 -2.42 -3.50
CA ASN A 104 12.95 -3.11 -2.56
C ASN A 104 12.53 -2.19 -1.42
N PHE A 105 11.33 -2.42 -0.89
CA PHE A 105 10.87 -1.77 0.33
C PHE A 105 11.47 -2.50 1.54
N VAL A 106 12.28 -1.80 2.33
CA VAL A 106 12.98 -2.34 3.50
C VAL A 106 12.38 -1.72 4.76
N LYS A 107 11.94 -2.58 5.68
CA LYS A 107 11.41 -2.16 6.98
C LYS A 107 12.52 -1.55 7.85
N GLN A 108 12.23 -0.44 8.50
CA GLN A 108 13.09 0.21 9.49
C GLN A 108 12.76 -0.25 10.91
#